data_AF-A0A1I4NDJ3-F1
#
_entry.id   AF-A0A1I4NDJ3-F1
#
_cell.length_a   1.000
_cell.length_b   1.000
_cell.length_c   1.000
_cell.angle_alpha   90.00
_cell.angle_beta   90.00
_cell.angle_gamma   90.00
#
_symmetry.space_group_name_H-M   'P 1'
#
loop_
_entity.id
_entity.type
_entity.pdbx_description
1 polymer ?
#
loop_
_entity_poly.entity_id
_entity_poly.type
_entity_poly.pdbx_seq_one_letter_code
_entity_poly.pdbx_strand_id
1 'polypeptide(L)'
;MNWTIVLAGLVVILYLFHPWMNMKTFQKVIGITLFLEIFYLTGYYLMEWPFPTPIVLVQLFVVSGMGVALGVFFSRFWPLPLEKGFERIFRTFLIAIPSLGFGMGLQVILQGAHATQAIYLIFALAAWLGSGRFVRETKADLAHKKRLEGTA
;
A
#
# COMPACT_ATOMS: atom_id res chain seq x y z
N MET A 1 -13.80 -0.40 17.42
CA MET A 1 -12.55 -0.05 18.14
C MET A 1 -11.60 -1.25 18.30
N ASN A 2 -12.05 -2.41 18.81
CA ASN A 2 -11.18 -3.61 18.94
C ASN A 2 -10.65 -4.14 17.60
N TRP A 3 -11.45 -4.08 16.53
CA TRP A 3 -11.05 -4.58 15.19
C TRP A 3 -9.82 -3.90 14.61
N THR A 4 -9.63 -2.60 14.85
CA THR A 4 -8.46 -1.86 14.34
C THR A 4 -7.16 -2.39 14.93
N ILE A 5 -7.14 -2.67 16.24
CA ILE A 5 -5.95 -3.18 16.93
C ILE A 5 -5.65 -4.61 16.48
N VAL A 6 -6.69 -5.44 16.34
CA VAL A 6 -6.56 -6.81 15.81
C VAL A 6 -5.96 -6.79 14.40
N LEU A 7 -6.49 -5.94 13.51
CA LEU A 7 -5.99 -5.81 12.14
C LEU A 7 -4.57 -5.24 12.10
N ALA A 8 -4.21 -4.29 12.98
CA ALA A 8 -2.85 -3.79 13.10
C ALA A 8 -1.87 -4.90 13.48
N GLY A 9 -2.22 -5.73 14.48
CA GLY A 9 -1.43 -6.90 14.84
C GLY A 9 -1.30 -7.89 13.67
N LEU A 10 -2.38 -8.14 12.95
CA LEU A 10 -2.40 -9.05 11.80
C LEU A 10 -1.51 -8.53 10.66
N VAL A 11 -1.55 -7.22 10.36
CA VAL A 11 -0.65 -6.58 9.38
C VAL A 11 0.81 -6.79 9.79
N VAL A 12 1.18 -6.53 11.05
CA VAL A 12 2.55 -6.73 11.51
C VAL A 12 2.98 -8.20 11.35
N ILE A 13 2.16 -9.15 11.79
CA ILE A 13 2.42 -10.58 11.65
C ILE A 13 2.60 -10.95 10.18
N LEU A 14 1.70 -10.48 9.31
CA LEU A 14 1.74 -10.74 7.88
C LEU A 14 3.05 -10.22 7.26
N TYR A 15 3.55 -9.04 7.65
CA TYR A 15 4.83 -8.52 7.15
C TYR A 15 6.06 -9.21 7.73
N LEU A 16 5.96 -9.83 8.91
CA LEU A 16 7.07 -10.54 9.55
C LEU A 16 7.20 -11.99 9.07
N PHE A 17 6.08 -12.67 8.82
CA PHE A 17 6.06 -14.12 8.54
C PHE A 17 5.80 -14.46 7.08
N HIS A 18 5.22 -13.57 6.29
CA HIS A 18 4.86 -13.92 4.92
C HIS A 18 6.09 -13.92 3.99
N PRO A 19 6.33 -14.98 3.21
CA PRO A 19 7.54 -15.14 2.40
C PRO A 19 7.72 -14.08 1.30
N TRP A 20 6.66 -13.33 0.97
CA TRP A 20 6.69 -12.24 -0.02
C TRP A 20 6.88 -10.85 0.60
N MET A 21 6.87 -10.73 1.93
CA MET A 21 7.00 -9.46 2.63
C MET A 21 8.20 -9.54 3.57
N ASN A 22 9.16 -8.62 3.37
CA ASN A 22 10.40 -8.56 4.12
C ASN A 22 10.44 -7.32 5.01
N MET A 23 11.43 -7.25 5.92
CA MET A 23 11.68 -6.07 6.75
C MET A 23 11.83 -4.78 5.93
N LYS A 24 12.44 -4.85 4.74
CA LYS A 24 12.55 -3.72 3.81
C LYS A 24 11.18 -3.25 3.28
N THR A 25 10.26 -4.20 3.03
CA THR A 25 8.87 -3.91 2.65
C THR A 25 8.14 -3.23 3.81
N PHE A 26 8.35 -3.68 5.05
CA PHE A 26 7.77 -3.08 6.24
C PHE A 26 8.25 -1.63 6.48
N GLN A 27 9.55 -1.36 6.36
CA GLN A 27 10.08 0.00 6.43
C GLN A 27 9.44 0.93 5.39
N LYS A 28 9.17 0.41 4.19
CA LYS A 28 8.46 1.18 3.15
C LYS A 28 7.01 1.46 3.51
N VAL A 29 6.32 0.51 4.14
CA VAL A 29 4.96 0.76 4.66
C VAL A 29 4.98 1.92 5.64
N ILE A 30 5.94 1.98 6.56
CA ILE A 30 6.08 3.10 7.50
C ILE A 30 6.24 4.42 6.72
N GLY A 31 7.18 4.47 5.76
CA GLY A 31 7.38 5.67 4.94
C GLY A 31 6.16 6.09 4.11
N ILE A 32 5.44 5.13 3.52
CA ILE A 32 4.20 5.38 2.76
C ILE A 32 3.10 5.87 3.72
N THR A 33 3.00 5.30 4.91
CA THR A 33 2.02 5.71 5.93
C THR A 33 2.25 7.15 6.34
N LEU A 34 3.49 7.53 6.69
CA LEU A 34 3.84 8.91 7.05
C LEU A 34 3.52 9.90 5.91
N PHE A 35 3.79 9.53 4.66
CA PHE A 35 3.42 10.34 3.50
C PHE A 35 1.89 10.49 3.36
N LEU A 36 1.15 9.40 3.55
CA LEU A 36 -0.32 9.40 3.47
C LEU A 36 -0.98 10.11 4.66
N GLU A 37 -0.33 10.17 5.81
CA GLU A 37 -0.75 11.01 6.94
C GLU A 37 -0.66 12.50 6.58
N ILE A 38 0.43 12.94 5.95
CA ILE A 38 0.55 14.32 5.45
C ILE A 38 -0.56 14.62 4.43
N PHE A 39 -0.86 13.66 3.54
CA PHE A 39 -1.98 13.78 2.60
C PHE A 39 -3.33 13.89 3.34
N TYR A 40 -3.55 13.10 4.39
CA TYR A 40 -4.76 13.18 5.21
C TYR A 40 -4.87 14.53 5.93
N LEU A 41 -3.78 15.03 6.51
CA LEU A 41 -3.75 16.37 7.11
C LEU A 41 -4.06 17.46 6.09
N THR A 42 -3.57 17.31 4.86
CA THR A 42 -3.90 18.24 3.78
C THR A 42 -5.40 18.18 3.46
N GLY A 43 -6.00 16.99 3.42
CA GLY A 43 -7.44 16.81 3.28
C GLY A 43 -8.24 17.38 4.46
N TYR A 44 -7.72 17.33 5.68
CA TYR A 44 -8.29 18.02 6.84
C TYR A 44 -8.39 19.53 6.60
N TYR A 45 -7.29 20.17 6.15
CA TYR A 45 -7.27 21.62 5.94
C TYR A 45 -8.03 22.09 4.70
N LEU A 46 -8.12 21.28 3.64
CA LEU A 46 -8.73 21.68 2.36
C LEU A 46 -10.16 21.18 2.15
N MET A 47 -10.49 20.00 2.69
CA MET A 47 -11.76 19.29 2.44
C MET A 47 -12.55 19.05 3.72
N GLU A 48 -12.18 19.70 4.83
CA GLU A 48 -12.86 19.60 6.13
C GLU A 48 -13.00 18.14 6.63
N TRP A 49 -12.04 17.28 6.27
CA TRP A 49 -12.00 15.93 6.83
C TRP A 49 -11.88 15.99 8.36
N PRO A 50 -12.35 14.97 9.10
CA PRO A 50 -12.25 14.98 10.56
C PRO A 50 -10.77 14.90 11.01
N PHE A 51 -10.46 15.55 12.13
CA PHE A 51 -9.09 15.58 12.67
C PHE A 51 -8.54 14.16 12.92
N PRO A 52 -7.27 13.87 12.57
CA PRO A 52 -6.67 12.55 12.75
C PRO A 52 -6.43 12.27 14.25
N THR A 53 -7.41 11.63 14.89
CA THR A 53 -7.25 11.11 16.26
C THR A 53 -6.24 9.97 16.29
N PRO A 54 -5.65 9.62 17.46
CA PRO A 54 -4.67 8.54 17.54
C PRO A 54 -5.16 7.21 16.98
N ILE A 55 -6.46 6.92 17.10
CA ILE A 55 -7.06 5.71 16.52
C ILE A 55 -7.10 5.78 14.98
N VAL A 56 -7.32 6.96 14.40
CA VAL A 56 -7.28 7.18 12.95
C VAL A 56 -5.87 6.97 12.41
N LEU A 57 -4.83 7.39 13.14
CA LEU A 57 -3.43 7.11 12.74
C LEU A 57 -3.17 5.60 12.64
N VAL A 58 -3.66 4.81 13.61
CA VAL A 58 -3.56 3.34 13.55
C VAL A 58 -4.39 2.78 12.39
N GLN A 59 -5.57 3.34 12.11
CA GLN A 59 -6.36 2.95 10.93
C GLN A 59 -5.62 3.23 9.63
N LEU A 60 -5.00 4.41 9.51
CA LEU A 60 -4.19 4.77 8.35
C LEU A 60 -3.03 3.81 8.15
N PHE A 61 -2.35 3.40 9.23
CA PHE A 61 -1.31 2.38 9.17
C PHE A 61 -1.83 1.01 8.72
N VAL A 62 -2.98 0.58 9.23
CA VAL A 62 -3.61 -0.69 8.84
C VAL A 62 -3.98 -0.66 7.36
N VAL A 63 -4.59 0.43 6.92
CA VAL A 63 -5.06 0.63 5.55
C VAL A 63 -3.91 0.73 4.58
N SER A 64 -2.88 1.52 4.90
CA SER A 64 -1.68 1.64 4.07
C SER A 64 -0.93 0.31 4.00
N GLY A 65 -0.80 -0.41 5.12
CA GLY A 65 -0.12 -1.70 5.17
C GLY A 65 -0.83 -2.77 4.34
N MET A 66 -2.15 -2.86 4.43
CA MET A 66 -2.93 -3.79 3.60
C MET A 66 -2.98 -3.35 2.14
N GLY A 67 -3.05 -2.04 1.86
CA GLY A 67 -2.95 -1.51 0.51
C GLY A 67 -1.62 -1.89 -0.13
N VAL A 68 -0.49 -1.62 0.53
CA VAL A 68 0.84 -2.02 0.04
C VAL A 68 0.93 -3.53 -0.16
N ALA A 69 0.40 -4.33 0.77
CA ALA A 69 0.39 -5.79 0.63
C ALA A 69 -0.35 -6.19 -0.65
N LEU A 70 -1.55 -5.65 -0.88
CA LEU A 70 -2.32 -5.87 -2.11
C LEU A 70 -1.52 -5.44 -3.36
N GLY A 71 -0.83 -4.30 -3.29
CA GLY A 71 0.08 -3.82 -4.33
C GLY A 71 1.20 -4.82 -4.66
N VAL A 72 1.81 -5.40 -3.64
CA VAL A 72 2.84 -6.44 -3.78
C VAL A 72 2.25 -7.71 -4.40
N PHE A 73 1.11 -8.20 -3.90
CA PHE A 73 0.41 -9.36 -4.46
C PHE A 73 0.10 -9.13 -5.95
N PHE A 74 -0.46 -7.98 -6.30
CA PHE A 74 -0.81 -7.66 -7.68
C PHE A 74 0.43 -7.56 -8.57
N SER A 75 1.52 -6.97 -8.09
CA SER A 75 2.78 -6.92 -8.85
C SER A 75 3.36 -8.31 -9.15
N ARG A 76 2.99 -9.31 -8.35
CA ARG A 76 3.41 -10.71 -8.52
C ARG A 76 2.51 -11.50 -9.46
N PHE A 77 1.19 -11.35 -9.31
CA PHE A 77 0.21 -12.00 -10.19
C PHE A 77 0.18 -11.38 -11.59
N TRP A 78 0.35 -10.06 -11.67
CA TRP A 78 0.34 -9.30 -12.92
C TRP A 78 1.63 -8.48 -13.05
N PRO A 79 2.76 -9.13 -13.37
CA PRO A 79 4.05 -8.45 -13.47
C PRO A 79 3.99 -7.34 -14.52
N LEU A 80 4.42 -6.14 -14.13
CA LEU A 80 4.43 -4.99 -15.01
C LEU A 80 5.47 -5.20 -16.13
N PRO A 81 5.13 -4.85 -17.39
CA PRO A 81 6.08 -4.91 -18.49
C PRO A 81 7.30 -4.03 -18.20
N LEU A 82 8.44 -4.52 -18.67
CA LEU A 82 9.77 -3.95 -18.43
C LEU A 82 9.97 -2.59 -19.08
N GLU A 83 9.26 -2.34 -20.16
CA GLU A 83 9.38 -1.14 -20.96
C GLU A 83 8.67 0.03 -20.27
N LYS A 84 9.33 1.19 -20.27
CA LYS A 84 8.71 2.43 -19.82
C LYS A 84 7.71 2.84 -20.90
N GLY A 85 6.43 2.57 -20.68
CA GLY A 85 5.36 2.92 -21.61
C GLY A 85 4.05 3.23 -20.92
N PHE A 86 3.11 3.77 -21.70
CA PHE A 86 1.75 4.09 -21.24
C PHE A 86 1.03 2.85 -20.67
N GLU A 87 1.34 1.68 -21.23
CA GLU A 87 0.83 0.39 -20.76
C GLU A 87 1.15 0.12 -19.28
N ARG A 88 2.34 0.51 -18.80
CA ARG A 88 2.70 0.36 -17.39
C ARG A 88 1.84 1.25 -16.51
N ILE A 89 1.63 2.50 -16.91
CA ILE A 89 0.76 3.43 -16.18
C ILE A 89 -0.65 2.85 -16.14
N PHE A 90 -1.18 2.38 -17.27
CA PHE A 90 -2.52 1.82 -17.37
C PHE A 90 -2.70 0.57 -16.51
N ARG A 91 -1.76 -0.39 -16.57
CA ARG A 91 -1.80 -1.62 -15.74
C ARG A 91 -1.69 -1.31 -14.25
N THR A 92 -0.87 -0.32 -13.88
CA THR A 92 -0.77 0.09 -12.47
C THR A 92 -2.01 0.88 -12.06
N PHE A 93 -2.64 1.67 -12.94
CA PHE A 93 -3.90 2.38 -12.68
C PHE A 93 -5.08 1.43 -12.56
N LEU A 94 -5.09 0.33 -13.32
CA LEU A 94 -6.08 -0.73 -13.20
C LEU A 94 -6.07 -1.39 -11.82
N ILE A 95 -4.98 -1.30 -11.04
CA ILE A 95 -5.00 -1.74 -9.63
C ILE A 95 -5.91 -0.86 -8.78
N ALA A 96 -6.11 0.41 -9.15
CA ALA A 96 -6.90 1.34 -8.35
C ALA A 96 -8.36 0.86 -8.29
N ILE A 97 -8.89 0.24 -9.35
CA ILE A 97 -10.28 -0.25 -9.39
C ILE A 97 -10.54 -1.30 -8.30
N PRO A 98 -9.86 -2.46 -8.26
CA PRO A 98 -10.04 -3.43 -7.19
C PRO A 98 -9.61 -2.87 -5.83
N SER A 99 -8.57 -2.01 -5.79
CA SER A 99 -8.11 -1.42 -4.53
C SER A 99 -9.15 -0.49 -3.93
N LEU A 100 -9.87 0.29 -4.74
CA LEU A 100 -10.96 1.16 -4.26
C LEU A 100 -12.10 0.32 -3.69
N GLY A 101 -12.49 -0.77 -4.37
CA GLY A 101 -13.51 -1.70 -3.86
C GLY A 101 -13.11 -2.34 -2.52
N PHE A 102 -11.88 -2.85 -2.42
CA PHE A 102 -11.34 -3.37 -1.16
C PHE A 102 -11.22 -2.30 -0.08
N GLY A 103 -10.79 -1.09 -0.44
CA GLY A 103 -10.68 0.06 0.44
C GLY A 103 -12.03 0.49 1.01
N MET A 104 -13.09 0.49 0.19
CA MET A 104 -14.46 0.75 0.64
C MET A 104 -14.95 -0.34 1.60
N GLY A 105 -14.73 -1.62 1.28
CA GLY A 105 -15.08 -2.72 2.18
C GLY A 105 -14.36 -2.60 3.53
N LEU A 106 -13.07 -2.29 3.50
CA LEU A 106 -12.27 -2.07 4.70
C LEU A 106 -12.75 -0.85 5.50
N GLN A 107 -13.13 0.22 4.83
CA GLN A 107 -13.68 1.43 5.44
C GLN A 107 -14.99 1.12 6.18
N VAL A 108 -15.89 0.34 5.58
CA VAL A 108 -17.13 -0.10 6.24
C VAL A 108 -16.82 -0.92 7.50
N ILE A 109 -15.80 -1.79 7.46
CA ILE A 109 -15.39 -2.60 8.62
C ILE A 109 -14.79 -1.74 9.74
N LEU A 110 -13.97 -0.73 9.39
CA LEU A 110 -13.23 0.08 10.36
C LEU A 110 -14.05 1.25 10.93
N GLN A 111 -14.96 1.82 10.14
CA GLN A 111 -15.65 3.08 10.45
C GLN A 111 -17.18 3.00 10.32
N GLY A 112 -17.72 1.90 9.79
CA GLY A 112 -19.16 1.73 9.56
C GLY A 112 -19.64 2.36 8.24
N ALA A 113 -20.97 2.33 8.03
CA ALA A 113 -21.60 2.76 6.78
C ALA A 113 -21.54 4.28 6.51
N HIS A 114 -21.36 5.10 7.55
CA HIS A 114 -21.24 6.56 7.46
C HIS A 114 -19.81 7.02 7.69
N ALA A 115 -18.89 6.45 6.94
CA ALA A 115 -17.49 6.81 7.03
C ALA A 115 -17.24 8.17 6.34
N THR A 116 -16.92 9.18 7.14
CA THR A 116 -16.62 10.56 6.71
C THR A 116 -15.19 10.74 6.21
N GLN A 117 -14.39 9.67 6.19
CA GLN A 117 -12.98 9.73 5.81
C GLN A 117 -12.72 9.05 4.47
N ALA A 118 -11.83 9.61 3.68
CA ALA A 118 -11.42 9.07 2.38
C ALA A 118 -10.37 7.94 2.53
N ILE A 119 -10.59 7.00 3.46
CA ILE A 119 -9.65 5.90 3.71
C ILE A 119 -9.52 4.97 2.51
N TYR A 120 -10.59 4.76 1.75
CA TYR A 120 -10.55 4.00 0.49
C TYR A 120 -9.56 4.59 -0.54
N LEU A 121 -9.43 5.92 -0.59
CA LEU A 121 -8.47 6.61 -1.47
C LEU A 121 -7.04 6.36 -1.00
N ILE A 122 -6.82 6.44 0.31
CA ILE A 122 -5.52 6.16 0.94
C ILE A 122 -5.11 4.71 0.69
N PHE A 123 -6.05 3.77 0.80
CA PHE A 123 -5.83 2.37 0.46
C PHE A 123 -5.41 2.20 -1.01
N ALA A 124 -6.14 2.81 -1.94
CA ALA A 124 -5.84 2.72 -3.36
C ALA A 124 -4.49 3.33 -3.72
N LEU A 125 -4.15 4.48 -3.12
CA LEU A 125 -2.83 5.11 -3.27
C LEU A 125 -1.71 4.22 -2.71
N ALA A 126 -1.92 3.62 -1.53
CA ALA A 126 -0.96 2.70 -0.92
C ALA A 126 -0.73 1.46 -1.79
N ALA A 127 -1.80 0.86 -2.34
CA ALA A 127 -1.69 -0.27 -3.25
C ALA A 127 -1.00 0.09 -4.56
N TRP A 128 -1.27 1.28 -5.09
CA TRP A 128 -0.61 1.78 -6.28
C TRP A 128 0.89 2.00 -6.07
N LEU A 129 1.27 2.71 -5.00
CA LEU A 129 2.67 2.94 -4.62
C LEU A 129 3.40 1.61 -4.29
N GLY A 130 2.68 0.68 -3.64
CA GLY A 130 3.13 -0.66 -3.32
C GLY A 130 3.30 -1.57 -4.55
N SER A 131 2.58 -1.33 -5.65
CA SER A 131 2.76 -2.11 -6.89
C SER A 131 3.95 -1.60 -7.72
N GLY A 132 4.10 -0.27 -7.81
CA GLY A 132 5.10 0.35 -8.70
C GLY A 132 6.56 0.20 -8.27
N ARG A 133 6.84 0.15 -6.95
CA ARG A 133 8.22 0.22 -6.40
C ARG A 133 8.94 -1.13 -6.26
N PHE A 134 8.25 -2.26 -6.08
CA PHE A 134 8.90 -3.57 -5.84
C PHE A 134 9.46 -4.24 -7.09
N VAL A 135 8.99 -3.81 -8.28
CA VAL A 135 9.54 -4.25 -9.58
C VAL A 135 10.99 -3.78 -9.79
N ARG A 136 11.42 -2.69 -9.13
CA ARG A 136 12.80 -2.18 -9.27
C ARG A 136 13.83 -2.99 -8.49
N GLU A 137 13.54 -3.42 -7.26
CA GLU A 137 14.54 -4.06 -6.40
C GLU A 137 14.87 -5.48 -6.84
N THR A 138 13.86 -6.28 -7.20
CA THR A 138 14.07 -7.66 -7.69
C THR A 138 15.03 -7.68 -8.89
N LYS A 139 14.98 -6.65 -9.77
CA LYS A 139 15.87 -6.54 -10.93
C LYS A 139 17.21 -5.89 -10.63
N ALA A 140 17.32 -4.98 -9.66
CA ALA A 140 18.61 -4.44 -9.25
C ALA A 140 19.49 -5.56 -8.68
N ASP A 141 18.90 -6.43 -7.86
CA ASP A 141 19.60 -7.60 -7.29
C ASP A 141 19.95 -8.63 -8.38
N LEU A 142 19.05 -8.91 -9.34
CA LEU A 142 19.32 -9.80 -10.47
C LEU A 142 20.36 -9.26 -11.45
N ALA A 143 20.34 -7.96 -11.73
CA ALA A 143 21.33 -7.31 -12.59
C ALA A 143 22.71 -7.26 -11.93
N HIS A 144 22.76 -7.00 -10.61
CA HIS A 144 23.98 -7.09 -9.82
C HIS A 144 24.52 -8.53 -9.82
N LYS A 145 23.64 -9.53 -9.65
CA LYS A 145 24.02 -10.95 -9.66
C LYS A 145 24.56 -11.40 -11.02
N LYS A 146 23.90 -11.04 -12.14
CA LYS A 146 24.41 -11.31 -13.49
C LYS A 146 25.76 -10.65 -13.78
N ARG A 147 26.00 -9.46 -13.22
CA ARG A 147 27.29 -8.75 -13.34
C ARG A 147 28.41 -9.46 -12.57
N LEU A 148 28.08 -10.08 -11.43
CA LEU A 148 29.02 -10.88 -10.64
C LEU A 148 29.31 -12.25 -11.26
N GLU A 149 28.33 -12.84 -11.96
CA GLU A 149 28.45 -14.15 -12.62
C GLU A 149 29.11 -14.07 -14.02
N GLY A 150 29.50 -12.89 -14.49
CA GLY A 150 30.31 -12.72 -15.72
C GLY A 150 29.60 -13.09 -17.03
N THR A 151 28.31 -13.36 -17.01
CA THR A 151 27.51 -13.63 -18.21
C THR A 151 26.86 -12.32 -18.68
N ALA A 152 27.64 -11.52 -19.40
CA ALA A 152 27.16 -10.38 -20.17
C ALA A 152 26.78 -10.83 -21.59
#